data_AF-A0AA96MI45-F1
#
_entry.id   AF-A0AA96MI45-F1
#
_cell.length_a   1.000
_cell.length_b   1.000
_cell.length_c   1.000
_cell.angle_alpha   90.00
_cell.angle_beta   90.00
_cell.angle_gamma   90.00
#
_symmetry.space_group_name_H-M   'P 1'
#
loop_
_entity.id
_entity.type
_entity.pdbx_description
1 polymer ?
#
loop_
_entity_poly.entity_id
_entity_poly.type
_entity_poly.pdbx_seq_one_letter_code
_entity_poly.pdbx_strand_id
1 'polypeptide(L)'
;MTGLIELVIDSKSLLGEGPHWDAAAGKLSWVDIEGRELRVYDPRRGEEDRYFFEQKVGAAVPAQGGGWILAMQDASGRRTVVRFAEGDGWPDGMTIDCEGMLWIAHYKGSCISRWNPHTGERLAAIEVPAHCVTSCTFGGEHLDELYITTARGGMSAAQLERWPLAGGLFRVKPGVRGLAGNYTR
;
A
#
# COMPACT_ATOMS: atom_id res chain seq x y z
N MET A 1 16.52 0.63 23.53
CA MET A 1 16.37 2.07 23.21
C MET A 1 14.90 2.37 23.12
N THR A 2 14.34 3.16 24.04
CA THR A 2 12.98 3.71 23.88
C THR A 2 13.13 5.06 23.20
N GLY A 3 12.74 5.16 21.94
CA GLY A 3 12.68 6.45 21.25
C GLY A 3 11.58 7.32 21.87
N LEU A 4 11.84 8.63 21.99
CA LEU A 4 10.80 9.60 22.30
C LEU A 4 9.88 9.75 21.08
N ILE A 5 8.57 9.84 21.30
CA ILE A 5 7.61 10.14 20.24
C ILE A 5 7.66 11.64 19.96
N GLU A 6 7.83 12.02 18.69
CA GLU A 6 7.89 13.40 18.24
C GLU A 6 6.81 13.65 17.17
N LEU A 7 6.16 14.81 17.26
CA LEU A 7 5.32 15.32 16.17
C LEU A 7 6.23 15.92 15.09
N VAL A 8 6.40 15.21 13.98
CA VAL A 8 7.26 15.64 12.86
C VAL A 8 6.61 16.77 12.04
N ILE A 9 5.31 16.65 11.77
CA ILE A 9 4.52 17.68 11.08
C ILE A 9 3.06 17.60 11.51
N ASP A 10 2.45 18.75 11.78
CA ASP A 10 1.03 18.83 12.12
C ASP A 10 0.17 18.83 10.86
N SER A 11 0.12 17.69 10.17
CA SER A 11 -0.52 17.57 8.84
C SER A 11 -2.03 17.82 8.86
N LYS A 12 -2.70 17.63 10.01
CA LYS A 12 -4.17 17.68 10.15
C LYS A 12 -4.90 16.83 9.09
N SER A 13 -4.32 15.68 8.73
CA SER A 13 -4.94 14.77 7.77
C SER A 13 -6.31 14.31 8.28
N LEU A 14 -7.33 14.27 7.42
CA LEU A 14 -8.65 13.74 7.78
C LEU A 14 -8.61 12.22 7.98
N LEU A 15 -7.90 11.52 7.10
CA LEU A 15 -7.56 10.09 7.24
C LEU A 15 -6.19 9.82 6.60
N GLY A 16 -5.13 9.96 7.40
CA GLY A 16 -3.75 9.71 6.97
C GLY A 16 -3.41 8.23 6.97
N GLU A 17 -3.07 7.67 5.81
CA GLU A 17 -2.87 6.23 5.62
C GLU A 17 -1.70 5.92 4.67
N GLY A 18 -1.20 4.68 4.77
CA GLY A 18 -0.20 4.14 3.84
C GLY A 18 1.15 4.89 3.81
N PRO A 19 1.80 5.17 4.95
CA PRO A 19 3.13 5.77 4.96
C PRO A 19 4.14 4.87 4.22
N HIS A 20 4.85 5.45 3.26
CA HIS A 20 5.85 4.78 2.46
C HIS A 20 7.14 5.61 2.41
N TRP A 21 8.27 4.98 2.76
CA TRP A 21 9.58 5.60 2.70
C TRP A 21 10.29 5.27 1.38
N ASP A 22 10.55 6.30 0.57
CA ASP A 22 11.41 6.18 -0.60
C ASP A 22 12.86 6.45 -0.18
N ALA A 23 13.64 5.38 -0.02
CA ALA A 23 15.04 5.48 0.39
C ALA A 23 15.94 6.13 -0.68
N ALA A 24 15.58 6.04 -1.96
CA ALA A 24 16.35 6.66 -3.04
C ALA A 24 16.12 8.18 -3.07
N ALA A 25 14.88 8.62 -2.89
CA ALA A 25 14.55 10.05 -2.79
C ALA A 25 14.84 10.65 -1.42
N GLY A 26 14.88 9.83 -0.36
CA GLY A 26 14.97 10.28 1.02
C GLY A 26 13.71 11.00 1.50
N LYS A 27 12.53 10.56 1.04
CA LYS A 27 11.24 11.21 1.29
C LYS A 27 10.20 10.22 1.81
N LEU A 28 9.29 10.71 2.64
CA LEU A 28 8.14 9.96 3.14
C LEU A 28 6.88 10.41 2.39
N SER A 29 6.10 9.48 1.84
CA SER A 29 4.79 9.79 1.26
C SER A 29 3.65 9.04 1.95
N TRP A 30 2.48 9.65 2.04
CA TRP A 30 1.24 9.03 2.53
C TRP A 30 0.03 9.71 1.90
N VAL A 31 -1.13 9.07 1.96
CA VAL A 31 -2.38 9.65 1.46
C VAL A 31 -3.20 10.22 2.61
N ASP A 32 -3.90 11.33 2.36
CA ASP A 32 -5.07 11.74 3.13
C ASP A 32 -6.30 11.36 2.31
N ILE A 33 -6.88 10.19 2.62
CA ILE A 33 -7.93 9.58 1.80
C ILE A 33 -9.18 10.46 1.76
N GLU A 34 -9.61 10.96 2.91
CA GLU A 34 -10.78 11.83 3.03
C GLU A 34 -10.46 13.27 2.59
N GLY A 35 -9.22 13.73 2.80
CA GLY A 35 -8.74 15.01 2.30
C GLY A 35 -8.54 15.06 0.78
N ARG A 36 -8.47 13.91 0.11
CA ARG A 36 -8.18 13.77 -1.34
C ARG A 36 -6.80 14.29 -1.70
N GLU A 37 -5.80 13.93 -0.89
CA GLU A 37 -4.43 14.40 -1.06
C GLU A 37 -3.41 13.25 -1.06
N LEU A 38 -2.36 13.41 -1.85
CA LEU A 38 -1.07 12.75 -1.63
C LEU A 38 -0.15 13.78 -0.97
N ARG A 39 0.51 13.37 0.11
CA ARG A 39 1.46 14.20 0.84
C ARG A 39 2.84 13.59 0.78
N VAL A 40 3.85 14.44 0.67
CA VAL A 40 5.25 14.04 0.55
C VAL A 40 6.09 14.91 1.46
N TYR A 41 6.56 14.35 2.56
CA TYR A 41 7.45 15.01 3.51
C TYR A 41 8.92 14.81 3.11
N ASP A 42 9.66 15.92 3.13
CA ASP A 42 11.12 15.95 2.95
C ASP A 42 11.79 16.30 4.29
N PRO A 43 12.38 15.32 4.99
CA PRO A 43 13.04 15.54 6.28
C PRO A 43 14.21 16.53 6.21
N ARG A 44 14.81 16.77 5.04
CA ARG A 44 15.92 17.72 4.89
C ARG A 44 15.43 19.16 4.90
N ARG A 45 14.20 19.39 4.41
CA ARG A 45 13.54 20.70 4.41
C ARG A 45 12.71 20.92 5.67
N GLY A 46 12.23 19.85 6.29
CA GLY A 46 11.22 19.94 7.35
C GLY A 46 9.85 20.38 6.82
N GLU A 47 9.59 20.17 5.52
CA GLU A 47 8.39 20.64 4.82
C GLU A 47 7.72 19.48 4.09
N GLU A 48 6.42 19.63 3.79
CA GLU A 48 5.67 18.71 2.94
C GLU A 48 5.19 19.37 1.65
N ASP A 49 5.25 18.62 0.56
CA ASP A 49 4.53 18.91 -0.67
C ASP A 49 3.15 18.24 -0.62
N ARG A 50 2.13 18.93 -1.15
CA ARG A 50 0.74 18.44 -1.18
C ARG A 50 0.23 18.42 -2.61
N TYR A 51 -0.34 17.28 -3.00
CA TYR A 51 -0.94 17.06 -4.31
C TYR A 51 -2.42 16.76 -4.13
N PHE A 52 -3.27 17.62 -4.70
CA PHE A 52 -4.72 17.53 -4.56
C PHE A 52 -5.35 16.76 -5.72
N PHE A 53 -6.41 16.03 -5.40
CA PHE A 53 -7.19 15.24 -6.36
C PHE A 53 -8.68 15.58 -6.26
N GLU A 54 -9.39 15.46 -7.38
CA GLU A 54 -10.85 15.68 -7.41
C GLU A 54 -11.61 14.61 -6.61
N GLN A 55 -11.01 13.43 -6.48
CA GLN A 55 -11.56 12.26 -5.80
C GLN A 55 -10.58 11.68 -4.78
N LYS A 56 -11.05 10.72 -3.99
CA LYS A 56 -10.23 10.01 -3.00
C LYS A 56 -9.12 9.20 -3.68
N VAL A 57 -7.98 9.13 -3.00
CA VAL A 57 -6.84 8.26 -3.35
C VAL A 57 -6.63 7.32 -2.17
N GLY A 58 -6.81 6.02 -2.39
CA GLY A 58 -6.81 5.03 -1.29
C GLY A 58 -5.41 4.62 -0.82
N ALA A 59 -4.45 4.63 -1.73
CA ALA A 59 -3.06 4.29 -1.46
C ALA A 59 -2.15 4.90 -2.53
N ALA A 60 -0.88 5.09 -2.20
CA ALA A 60 0.14 5.57 -3.11
C ALA A 60 1.47 4.87 -2.84
N VAL A 61 2.18 4.49 -3.91
CA VAL A 61 3.57 4.03 -3.83
C VAL A 61 4.41 4.77 -4.88
N PRO A 62 5.68 5.10 -4.58
CA PRO A 62 6.62 5.64 -5.56
C PRO A 62 6.79 4.68 -6.75
N ALA A 63 6.84 5.23 -7.96
CA ALA A 63 7.16 4.47 -9.15
C ALA A 63 8.68 4.48 -9.42
N GLN A 64 9.23 3.37 -9.93
CA GLN A 64 10.59 3.37 -10.45
C GLN A 64 10.70 4.37 -11.62
N GLY A 65 11.69 5.26 -11.56
CA GLY A 65 11.87 6.34 -12.54
C GLY A 65 11.15 7.64 -12.19
N GLY A 66 10.48 7.71 -11.04
CA GLY A 66 9.84 8.92 -10.50
C GLY A 66 8.32 8.95 -10.66
N GLY A 67 7.68 9.82 -9.88
CA GLY A 67 6.22 9.88 -9.78
C GLY A 67 5.64 8.81 -8.86
N TRP A 68 4.34 8.58 -8.96
CA TRP A 68 3.59 7.68 -8.07
C TRP A 68 2.60 6.80 -8.83
N ILE A 69 2.42 5.58 -8.32
CA ILE A 69 1.28 4.73 -8.65
C ILE A 69 0.24 4.93 -7.57
N LEU A 70 -0.99 5.23 -7.98
CA LEU A 70 -2.10 5.60 -7.10
C LEU A 70 -3.24 4.57 -7.22
N ALA A 71 -3.81 4.17 -6.09
CA ALA A 71 -5.07 3.42 -6.07
C ALA A 71 -6.24 4.41 -6.12
N MET A 72 -7.02 4.36 -7.21
CA MET A 72 -8.04 5.36 -7.54
C MET A 72 -9.30 4.69 -8.08
N GLN A 73 -10.46 5.30 -7.84
CA GLN A 73 -11.74 4.83 -8.40
C GLN A 73 -11.86 5.17 -9.89
N ASP A 74 -11.56 6.41 -10.26
CA ASP A 74 -11.44 6.84 -11.65
C ASP A 74 -9.99 7.24 -12.00
N ALA A 75 -9.45 6.66 -13.06
CA ALA A 75 -8.11 6.97 -13.55
C ALA A 75 -8.13 7.91 -14.77
N SER A 76 -9.26 8.58 -15.05
CA SER A 76 -9.39 9.55 -16.13
C SER A 76 -8.31 10.65 -16.04
N GLY A 77 -7.78 11.02 -17.21
CA GLY A 77 -6.68 11.98 -17.33
C GLY A 77 -5.32 11.46 -16.84
N ARG A 78 -5.19 10.18 -16.47
CA ARG A 78 -3.94 9.55 -16.01
C ARG A 78 -3.63 8.30 -16.82
N ARG A 79 -2.37 7.88 -16.80
CA ARG A 79 -1.98 6.56 -17.32
C ARG A 79 -2.53 5.48 -16.38
N THR A 80 -3.40 4.61 -16.87
CA THR A 80 -3.82 3.42 -16.14
C THR A 80 -2.67 2.41 -16.09
N VAL A 81 -2.32 1.96 -14.89
CA VAL A 81 -1.31 0.90 -14.67
C VAL A 81 -1.97 -0.47 -14.63
N VAL A 82 -2.99 -0.62 -13.78
CA VAL A 82 -3.83 -1.82 -13.66
C VAL A 82 -5.29 -1.39 -13.59
N ARG A 83 -6.19 -2.17 -14.19
CA ARG A 83 -7.64 -2.01 -14.04
C ARG A 83 -8.20 -3.25 -13.35
N PHE A 84 -8.86 -3.05 -12.20
CA PHE A 84 -9.56 -4.12 -11.50
C PHE A 84 -10.87 -4.43 -12.22
N ALA A 85 -11.14 -5.71 -12.43
CA ALA A 85 -12.38 -6.21 -13.01
C ALA A 85 -13.48 -6.36 -11.94
N GLU A 86 -14.71 -6.57 -12.39
CA GLU A 86 -15.79 -6.96 -11.48
C GLU A 86 -15.41 -8.26 -10.75
N GLY A 87 -15.56 -8.27 -9.42
CA GLY A 87 -15.20 -9.41 -8.58
C GLY A 87 -13.78 -9.38 -8.02
N ASP A 88 -12.89 -8.50 -8.50
CA ASP A 88 -11.53 -8.36 -7.93
C ASP A 88 -11.53 -7.67 -6.55
N GLY A 89 -12.65 -7.09 -6.12
CA GLY A 89 -12.70 -6.20 -4.95
C GLY A 89 -12.19 -4.80 -5.30
N TRP A 90 -11.53 -4.15 -4.34
CA TRP A 90 -10.94 -2.82 -4.53
C TRP A 90 -9.45 -2.82 -4.20
N PRO A 91 -8.63 -2.07 -4.94
CA PRO A 91 -7.23 -1.89 -4.58
C PRO A 91 -7.13 -1.09 -3.28
N ASP A 92 -6.36 -1.61 -2.33
CA ASP A 92 -6.10 -1.00 -1.02
C ASP A 92 -4.58 -0.79 -0.85
N GLY A 93 -3.99 -1.07 0.30
CA GLY A 93 -2.56 -0.92 0.55
C GLY A 93 -1.68 -1.63 -0.49
N MET A 94 -0.62 -0.93 -0.90
CA MET A 94 0.30 -1.34 -1.96
C MET A 94 1.76 -1.32 -1.50
N THR A 95 2.61 -2.12 -2.13
CA THR A 95 4.07 -2.04 -1.99
C THR A 95 4.78 -2.40 -3.32
N ILE A 96 6.08 -2.17 -3.39
CA ILE A 96 6.93 -2.49 -4.56
C ILE A 96 8.03 -3.46 -4.10
N ASP A 97 8.31 -4.48 -4.91
CA ASP A 97 9.43 -5.39 -4.67
C ASP A 97 10.75 -4.91 -5.31
N CYS A 98 11.86 -5.60 -5.03
CA CYS A 98 13.18 -5.26 -5.54
C CYS A 98 13.31 -5.39 -7.07
N GLU A 99 12.35 -6.02 -7.74
CA GLU A 99 12.30 -6.12 -9.21
C GLU A 99 11.48 -4.98 -9.82
N GLY A 100 10.90 -4.09 -8.99
CA GLY A 100 10.04 -3.00 -9.44
C GLY A 100 8.61 -3.43 -9.74
N MET A 101 8.17 -4.60 -9.26
CA MET A 101 6.81 -5.07 -9.47
C MET A 101 5.90 -4.59 -8.33
N LEU A 102 4.66 -4.28 -8.71
CA LEU A 102 3.64 -3.73 -7.83
C LEU A 102 2.87 -4.85 -7.14
N TRP A 103 2.77 -4.78 -5.82
CA TRP A 103 1.97 -5.66 -4.98
C TRP A 103 0.75 -4.90 -4.45
N ILE A 104 -0.45 -5.45 -4.61
CA ILE A 104 -1.71 -4.78 -4.26
C ILE A 104 -2.56 -5.70 -3.37
N ALA A 105 -3.04 -5.17 -2.24
CA ALA A 105 -4.10 -5.78 -1.44
C ALA A 105 -5.47 -5.59 -2.06
N HIS A 106 -6.26 -6.66 -2.12
CA HIS A 106 -7.63 -6.63 -2.63
C HIS A 106 -8.64 -6.60 -1.47
N TYR A 107 -9.14 -5.41 -1.14
CA TYR A 107 -10.21 -5.26 -0.18
C TYR A 107 -11.50 -5.87 -0.74
N LYS A 108 -12.11 -6.82 -0.01
CA LYS A 108 -13.20 -7.69 -0.47
C LYS A 108 -12.87 -8.55 -1.70
N GLY A 109 -11.60 -8.85 -1.93
CA GLY A 109 -11.14 -9.74 -3.01
C GLY A 109 -10.28 -10.92 -2.57
N SER A 110 -10.10 -11.14 -1.26
CA SER A 110 -9.42 -12.32 -0.69
C SER A 110 -8.03 -12.65 -1.23
N CYS A 111 -7.30 -11.67 -1.76
CA CYS A 111 -5.97 -11.93 -2.29
C CYS A 111 -5.04 -10.72 -2.22
N ILE A 112 -3.77 -11.03 -2.43
CA ILE A 112 -2.73 -10.11 -2.84
C ILE A 112 -2.36 -10.44 -4.28
N SER A 113 -2.17 -9.44 -5.13
CA SER A 113 -1.73 -9.64 -6.51
C SER A 113 -0.42 -8.93 -6.77
N ARG A 114 0.38 -9.52 -7.67
CA ARG A 114 1.64 -8.95 -8.16
C ARG A 114 1.49 -8.57 -9.63
N TRP A 115 1.91 -7.38 -9.99
CA TRP A 115 1.75 -6.81 -11.33
C TRP A 115 3.04 -6.21 -11.85
N ASN A 116 3.23 -6.30 -13.16
CA ASN A 116 4.22 -5.48 -13.84
C ASN A 116 3.62 -4.08 -14.09
N PRO A 117 4.12 -3.01 -13.44
CA PRO A 117 3.52 -1.69 -13.57
C PRO A 117 3.80 -1.03 -14.94
N HIS A 118 4.75 -1.56 -15.71
CA HIS A 118 5.07 -1.05 -17.04
C HIS A 118 4.10 -1.58 -18.09
N THR A 119 3.75 -2.87 -18.02
CA THR A 119 2.90 -3.56 -19.00
C THR A 119 1.44 -3.69 -18.54
N GLY A 120 1.17 -3.61 -17.24
CA GLY A 120 -0.13 -3.89 -16.63
C GLY A 120 -0.44 -5.38 -16.49
N GLU A 121 0.55 -6.26 -16.74
CA GLU A 121 0.39 -7.71 -16.67
C GLU A 121 0.32 -8.19 -15.21
N ARG A 122 -0.65 -9.07 -14.89
CA ARG A 122 -0.71 -9.78 -13.61
C ARG A 122 0.29 -10.93 -13.63
N LEU A 123 1.32 -10.83 -12.79
CA LEU A 123 2.37 -11.84 -12.69
C LEU A 123 2.01 -12.95 -11.69
N ALA A 124 1.30 -12.61 -10.62
CA ALA A 124 0.90 -13.59 -9.59
C ALA A 124 -0.33 -13.15 -8.80
N ALA A 125 -0.90 -14.13 -8.08
CA ALA A 125 -1.96 -13.96 -7.09
C ALA A 125 -1.70 -14.90 -5.91
N ILE A 126 -1.81 -14.38 -4.69
CA ILE A 126 -1.72 -15.15 -3.46
C ILE A 126 -3.08 -15.04 -2.77
N GLU A 127 -3.78 -16.16 -2.66
CA GLU A 127 -5.02 -16.24 -1.89
C GLU A 127 -4.73 -16.03 -0.40
N VAL A 128 -5.59 -15.25 0.24
CA VAL A 128 -5.54 -14.97 1.68
C VAL A 128 -6.84 -15.50 2.28
N PRO A 129 -6.79 -16.26 3.39
CA PRO A 129 -7.99 -16.83 4.01
C PRO A 129 -8.78 -15.78 4.84
N ALA A 130 -9.01 -14.61 4.24
CA ALA A 130 -9.79 -13.49 4.76
C ALA A 130 -10.42 -12.72 3.58
N HIS A 131 -11.60 -12.14 3.77
CA HIS A 131 -12.27 -11.40 2.69
C HIS A 131 -11.67 -10.02 2.44
N CYS A 132 -11.44 -9.28 3.52
CA CYS A 132 -11.01 -7.89 3.50
C CYS A 132 -9.49 -7.80 3.70
N VAL A 133 -8.71 -8.02 2.63
CA VAL A 133 -7.25 -7.83 2.65
C VAL A 133 -6.97 -6.34 2.50
N THR A 134 -6.27 -5.73 3.46
CA THR A 134 -6.18 -4.26 3.57
C THR A 134 -4.83 -3.69 3.18
N SER A 135 -3.72 -4.35 3.51
CA SER A 135 -2.40 -3.83 3.15
C SER A 135 -1.35 -4.92 3.15
N CYS A 136 -0.19 -4.62 2.57
CA CYS A 136 0.97 -5.49 2.63
C CYS A 136 2.29 -4.72 2.62
N THR A 137 3.31 -5.32 3.23
CA THR A 137 4.68 -4.79 3.18
C THR A 137 5.69 -5.92 3.32
N PHE A 138 6.86 -5.75 2.72
CA PHE A 138 7.97 -6.69 2.87
C PHE A 138 8.70 -6.45 4.19
N GLY A 139 9.12 -7.54 4.83
CA GLY A 139 9.83 -7.54 6.10
C GLY A 139 10.64 -8.82 6.29
N GLY A 140 11.01 -9.10 7.54
CA GLY A 140 11.95 -10.17 7.88
C GLY A 140 13.40 -9.74 7.68
N GLU A 141 14.34 -10.55 8.19
CA GLU A 141 15.78 -10.24 8.19
C GLU A 141 16.34 -10.02 6.78
N HIS A 142 15.76 -10.69 5.78
CA HIS A 142 16.21 -10.65 4.39
C HIS A 142 15.24 -9.91 3.45
N LEU A 143 14.22 -9.25 4.00
CA LEU A 143 13.13 -8.64 3.23
C LEU A 143 12.41 -9.62 2.29
N ASP A 144 12.43 -10.92 2.59
CA ASP A 144 11.87 -12.01 1.78
C ASP A 144 10.52 -12.51 2.30
N GLU A 145 9.94 -11.83 3.29
CA GLU A 145 8.65 -12.13 3.88
C GLU A 145 7.65 -11.01 3.56
N LEU A 146 6.54 -11.35 2.91
CA LEU A 146 5.43 -10.42 2.70
C LEU A 146 4.44 -10.54 3.85
N TYR A 147 4.35 -9.50 4.67
CA TYR A 147 3.37 -9.35 5.75
C TYR A 147 2.10 -8.72 5.20
N ILE A 148 0.94 -9.26 5.59
CA ILE A 148 -0.36 -8.92 5.02
C ILE A 148 -1.35 -8.68 6.15
N THR A 149 -1.92 -7.47 6.21
CA THR A 149 -2.99 -7.15 7.16
C THR A 149 -4.36 -7.39 6.53
N THR A 150 -5.32 -7.74 7.38
CA THR A 150 -6.71 -7.90 6.99
C THR A 150 -7.62 -7.23 8.00
N ALA A 151 -8.85 -6.93 7.60
CA ALA A 151 -9.87 -6.35 8.46
C ALA A 151 -11.05 -7.29 8.67
N ARG A 152 -11.71 -7.11 9.81
CA ARG A 152 -13.01 -7.74 10.12
C ARG A 152 -14.13 -6.75 10.45
N GLY A 153 -13.81 -5.46 10.45
CA GLY A 153 -14.78 -4.39 10.72
C GLY A 153 -15.90 -4.40 9.68
N GLY A 154 -17.14 -4.31 10.15
CA GLY A 154 -18.33 -4.29 9.29
C GLY A 154 -18.73 -5.64 8.68
N MET A 155 -18.08 -6.75 9.03
CA MET A 155 -18.50 -8.09 8.57
C MET A 155 -19.72 -8.61 9.34
N SER A 156 -20.63 -9.30 8.65
CA SER A 156 -21.76 -9.99 9.27
C SER A 156 -21.34 -11.29 9.97
N ALA A 157 -22.19 -11.85 10.84
CA ALA A 157 -21.93 -13.13 11.50
C ALA A 157 -21.63 -14.26 10.50
N ALA A 158 -22.43 -14.37 9.43
CA ALA A 158 -22.21 -15.36 8.38
C ALA A 158 -20.87 -15.16 7.64
N GLN A 159 -20.44 -13.91 7.45
CA GLN A 159 -19.13 -13.64 6.86
C GLN A 159 -17.98 -14.01 7.82
N LEU A 160 -18.15 -13.75 9.12
CA LEU A 160 -17.16 -14.14 10.13
C LEU A 160 -17.03 -15.67 10.27
N GLU A 161 -18.13 -16.41 10.10
CA GLU A 161 -18.11 -17.87 10.02
C GLU A 161 -17.39 -18.36 8.76
N ARG A 162 -17.62 -17.71 7.60
CA ARG A 162 -16.97 -18.05 6.34
C ARG A 162 -15.47 -17.70 6.32
N TRP A 163 -15.08 -16.61 6.95
CA TRP A 163 -13.69 -16.14 7.03
C TRP A 163 -13.26 -15.93 8.49
N PRO A 164 -13.03 -17.03 9.23
CA PRO A 164 -12.75 -16.96 10.67
C PRO A 164 -11.43 -16.27 11.01
N LEU A 165 -10.50 -16.19 10.04
CA LEU A 165 -9.20 -15.54 10.20
C LEU A 165 -9.19 -14.05 9.80
N ALA A 166 -10.34 -13.49 9.43
CA ALA A 166 -10.45 -12.06 9.12
C ALA A 166 -10.03 -11.19 10.32
N GLY A 167 -9.26 -10.13 10.06
CA GLY A 167 -8.63 -9.32 11.11
C GLY A 167 -7.26 -9.84 11.56
N GLY A 168 -6.80 -10.96 11.00
CA GLY A 168 -5.47 -11.50 11.26
C GLY A 168 -4.36 -10.80 10.48
N LEU A 169 -3.14 -10.94 10.99
CA LEU A 169 -1.89 -10.66 10.29
C LEU A 169 -1.37 -11.98 9.68
N PHE A 170 -1.13 -11.98 8.38
CA PHE A 170 -0.60 -13.12 7.65
C PHE A 170 0.82 -12.84 7.18
N ARG A 171 1.54 -13.91 6.86
CA ARG A 171 2.87 -13.85 6.27
C ARG A 171 3.03 -14.95 5.23
N VAL A 172 3.68 -14.63 4.13
CA VAL A 172 4.10 -15.58 3.09
C VAL A 172 5.52 -15.26 2.61
N LYS A 173 6.25 -16.26 2.12
CA LYS A 173 7.51 -16.05 1.38
C LYS A 173 7.22 -16.14 -0.11
N PRO A 174 7.11 -15.02 -0.84
CA PRO A 174 6.66 -15.03 -2.24
C PRO A 174 7.76 -15.40 -3.26
N GLY A 175 8.99 -15.64 -2.80
CA GLY A 175 10.14 -15.94 -3.67
C GLY A 175 10.84 -14.70 -4.26
N VAL A 176 10.41 -13.50 -3.88
CA VAL A 176 11.04 -12.21 -4.20
C VAL A 176 11.24 -11.40 -2.92
N ARG A 177 12.05 -10.33 -2.99
CA ARG A 177 12.37 -9.47 -1.84
C ARG A 177 11.77 -8.08 -1.98
N GLY A 178 11.53 -7.41 -0.85
CA GLY A 178 11.22 -5.99 -0.81
C GLY A 178 12.40 -5.11 -1.17
N LEU A 179 12.13 -3.81 -1.35
CA LEU A 179 13.16 -2.80 -1.49
C LEU A 179 13.92 -2.63 -0.18
N ALA A 180 15.25 -2.71 -0.24
CA ALA A 180 16.10 -2.39 0.90
C ALA A 180 15.99 -0.89 1.20
N GLY A 181 15.47 -0.55 2.37
CA GLY A 181 15.75 0.77 2.95
C GLY A 181 17.23 0.85 3.33
N ASN A 182 17.80 2.06 3.29
CA ASN A 182 19.11 2.33 3.89
C ASN A 182 18.99 2.30 5.41
N TYR A 183 18.78 1.11 5.98
CA TYR A 183 18.79 0.91 7.43
C TYR A 183 20.23 0.66 7.85
N THR A 184 20.95 1.72 8.22
CA THR A 184 22.22 1.56 8.93
C THR A 184 21.94 0.88 10.27
N ARG A 185 22.63 -0.25 10.53
CA ARG A 185 22.58 -0.96 11.82
C ARG A 185 23.17 -0.11 12.94
#